data_AF-A0A7V4MD58-F1
#
_entry.id   AF-A0A7V4MD58-F1
#
_cell.length_a   1.000
_cell.length_b   1.000
_cell.length_c   1.000
_cell.angle_alpha   90.00
_cell.angle_beta   90.00
_cell.angle_gamma   90.00
#
_symmetry.space_group_name_H-M   'P 1'
#
loop_
_entity.id
_entity.type
_entity.pdbx_description
1 polymer ?
#
loop_
_entity_poly.entity_id
_entity_poly.type
_entity_poly.pdbx_seq_one_letter_code
_entity_poly.pdbx_strand_id
1 'polypeptide(L)'
;MKQNIVKYGAFFLFPLFLFTSCGKTYMEENQDKYKPTDVIPVVIGASGPTLVLQTKSYQYQVTYTRAGSTWTWTAVNATVSSVSNDKRTATVTFTVLPANDTALIKVTETTAAGVTSPEKVIKVKVKPYCPLTNGMADLIGSWSGTDAYDYESIITTQANNSTSVKMKDISVPFIEDWWGEEVIEGGTCVVTVNDDGTITIPRQYIYTTLYDGDEYRYEIIGSGTWDNCGTSPSMSIKYDIYYEGASKGIAATYSSYLPNPYLLAEIELDEGIKSSIKEIKSLNKGLRKPVR
;
A
#
# COMPACT_ATOMS: atom_id res chain seq x y z
N MET A 1 96.67 57.15 -4.32
CA MET A 1 95.58 56.55 -3.51
C MET A 1 95.14 55.30 -4.29
N LYS A 2 95.50 54.07 -3.85
CA LYS A 2 94.67 53.14 -3.04
C LYS A 2 93.25 53.03 -3.61
N GLN A 3 92.69 51.88 -4.04
CA GLN A 3 92.96 50.47 -3.73
C GLN A 3 92.23 49.52 -4.73
N ASN A 4 92.88 48.39 -5.02
CA ASN A 4 92.42 46.98 -5.04
C ASN A 4 91.15 46.57 -5.85
N ILE A 5 91.26 45.75 -6.92
CA ILE A 5 91.55 44.28 -7.04
C ILE A 5 90.30 43.38 -6.85
N VAL A 6 90.24 42.35 -7.72
CA VAL A 6 89.49 41.05 -7.73
C VAL A 6 88.41 41.02 -8.83
N LYS A 7 88.57 40.39 -10.02
CA LYS A 7 88.94 39.03 -10.49
C LYS A 7 87.74 38.11 -10.79
N TYR A 8 87.71 37.63 -12.05
CA TYR A 8 87.07 36.40 -12.60
C TYR A 8 85.53 36.31 -12.51
N GLY A 9 84.79 35.70 -13.45
CA GLY A 9 85.17 34.81 -14.54
C GLY A 9 83.98 34.51 -15.45
N ALA A 10 84.29 33.80 -16.53
CA ALA A 10 83.44 33.43 -17.64
C ALA A 10 82.12 32.76 -17.26
N PHE A 11 81.04 33.09 -17.97
CA PHE A 11 79.85 32.25 -18.08
C PHE A 11 79.43 32.17 -19.55
N PHE A 12 79.87 31.10 -20.21
CA PHE A 12 79.46 30.66 -21.53
C PHE A 12 78.81 29.28 -21.35
N LEU A 13 77.75 29.02 -22.14
CA LEU A 13 77.04 27.74 -22.32
C LEU A 13 76.15 27.23 -21.17
N PHE A 14 74.82 27.21 -21.40
CA PHE A 14 74.00 25.98 -21.49
C PHE A 14 72.54 26.32 -21.85
N PRO A 15 72.10 26.20 -23.12
CA PRO A 15 70.71 25.95 -23.46
C PRO A 15 70.58 24.46 -23.81
N LEU A 16 70.61 23.60 -22.80
CA LEU A 16 70.48 22.16 -23.02
C LEU A 16 69.71 21.52 -21.86
N PHE A 17 68.64 20.83 -22.24
CA PHE A 17 67.82 19.90 -21.46
C PHE A 17 66.72 20.48 -20.56
N LEU A 18 65.72 21.11 -21.20
CA LEU A 18 64.33 20.93 -20.78
C LEU A 18 63.59 20.12 -21.85
N PHE A 19 64.11 18.94 -22.20
CA PHE A 19 63.24 17.88 -22.71
C PHE A 19 62.54 17.30 -21.50
N THR A 20 61.58 18.04 -20.93
CA THR A 20 60.58 17.43 -20.06
C THR A 20 59.92 16.37 -20.92
N SER A 21 60.21 15.10 -20.65
CA SER A 21 59.56 14.00 -21.32
C SER A 21 58.06 14.22 -21.17
N CYS A 22 57.37 14.61 -22.25
CA CYS A 22 55.92 14.61 -22.34
C CYS A 22 55.40 13.17 -22.37
N GLY A 23 55.89 12.33 -21.44
CA GLY A 23 55.32 11.04 -21.15
C GLY A 23 53.95 11.26 -20.53
N LYS A 24 53.02 10.40 -20.88
CA LYS A 24 51.70 10.40 -20.25
C LYS A 24 51.88 10.28 -18.74
N THR A 25 51.16 11.10 -18.00
CA THR A 25 51.13 10.98 -16.54
C THR A 25 50.59 9.61 -16.15
N TYR A 26 50.88 9.15 -14.93
CA TYR A 26 50.29 7.91 -14.41
C TYR A 26 48.76 7.90 -14.54
N MET A 27 48.09 9.05 -14.36
CA MET A 27 46.65 9.17 -14.60
C MET A 27 46.27 8.94 -16.06
N GLU A 28 46.96 9.58 -17.01
CA GLU A 28 46.69 9.42 -18.45
C GLU A 28 46.97 8.00 -18.94
N GLU A 29 48.06 7.37 -18.49
CA GLU A 29 48.36 5.97 -18.84
C GLU A 29 47.29 5.01 -18.33
N ASN A 30 46.74 5.24 -17.14
CA ASN A 30 45.67 4.40 -16.59
C ASN A 30 44.31 4.73 -17.19
N GLN A 31 44.05 5.99 -17.53
CA GLN A 31 42.83 6.41 -18.21
C GLN A 31 42.75 5.87 -19.65
N ASP A 32 43.89 5.82 -20.36
CA ASP A 32 43.98 5.23 -21.69
C ASP A 32 43.89 3.71 -21.68
N LYS A 33 44.32 3.08 -20.58
CA LYS A 33 44.14 1.64 -20.36
C LYS A 33 42.71 1.30 -19.97
N TYR A 34 41.96 2.24 -19.40
CA TYR A 34 40.58 2.06 -19.00
C TYR A 34 39.69 1.94 -20.24
N LYS A 35 39.20 0.73 -20.50
CA LYS A 35 38.26 0.49 -21.57
C LYS A 35 36.85 0.72 -21.04
N PRO A 36 35.93 1.24 -21.87
CA PRO A 36 34.51 1.30 -21.49
C PRO A 36 33.92 -0.06 -21.05
N THR A 37 34.53 -1.17 -21.48
CA THR A 37 34.17 -2.53 -21.05
C THR A 37 34.59 -2.89 -19.63
N ASP A 38 35.49 -2.12 -19.01
CA ASP A 38 35.97 -2.35 -17.64
C ASP A 38 34.99 -1.80 -16.59
N VAL A 39 33.96 -1.07 -17.03
CA VAL A 39 32.79 -0.73 -16.21
C VAL A 39 31.97 -2.00 -16.02
N ILE A 40 31.84 -2.48 -14.78
CA ILE A 40 30.87 -3.52 -14.42
C ILE A 40 29.55 -2.83 -14.08
N PRO A 41 28.56 -2.80 -15.00
CA PRO A 41 27.28 -2.19 -14.69
C PRO A 41 26.52 -3.00 -13.65
N VAL A 42 25.79 -2.29 -12.80
CA VAL A 42 24.87 -2.85 -11.82
C VAL A 42 23.68 -1.90 -11.78
N VAL A 43 22.46 -2.44 -11.80
CA VAL A 43 21.27 -1.62 -11.58
C VAL A 43 21.24 -1.18 -10.12
N ILE A 44 21.63 0.08 -9.90
CA ILE A 44 21.81 0.66 -8.56
C ILE A 44 20.45 0.96 -7.88
N GLY A 45 19.43 1.28 -8.66
CA GLY A 45 18.09 1.58 -8.13
C GLY A 45 16.97 1.30 -9.13
N ALA A 46 15.97 0.55 -8.67
CA ALA A 46 14.70 0.34 -9.35
C ALA A 46 13.60 0.21 -8.29
N SER A 47 12.43 0.78 -8.56
CA SER A 47 11.30 0.84 -7.61
C SER A 47 9.97 0.57 -8.29
N GLY A 48 9.01 0.09 -7.51
CA GLY A 48 7.62 -0.10 -7.89
C GLY A 48 6.84 -0.71 -6.71
N PRO A 49 5.54 -0.97 -6.87
CA PRO A 49 4.73 -1.60 -5.83
C PRO A 49 5.26 -2.99 -5.47
N THR A 50 5.24 -3.33 -4.18
CA THR A 50 5.59 -4.68 -3.68
C THR A 50 4.37 -5.57 -3.47
N LEU A 51 3.16 -4.98 -3.56
CA LEU A 51 1.88 -5.65 -3.49
C LEU A 51 1.02 -5.17 -4.67
N VAL A 52 0.46 -6.10 -5.43
CA VAL A 52 -0.33 -5.83 -6.63
C VAL A 52 -1.54 -6.75 -6.69
N LEU A 53 -2.54 -6.35 -7.47
CA LEU A 53 -3.70 -7.16 -7.78
C LEU A 53 -3.49 -7.90 -9.10
N GLN A 54 -4.00 -9.12 -9.16
CA GLN A 54 -4.11 -9.87 -10.39
C GLN A 54 -4.94 -9.07 -11.41
N THR A 55 -4.67 -9.28 -12.70
CA THR A 55 -5.30 -8.65 -13.88
C THR A 55 -5.03 -7.14 -14.05
N LYS A 56 -4.44 -6.47 -13.06
CA LYS A 56 -4.10 -5.05 -13.12
C LYS A 56 -2.66 -4.82 -13.59
N SER A 57 -2.40 -3.60 -14.03
CA SER A 57 -1.08 -3.15 -14.51
C SER A 57 -0.47 -2.12 -13.56
N TYR A 58 0.84 -2.22 -13.34
CA TYR A 58 1.58 -1.32 -12.45
C TYR A 58 2.88 -0.87 -13.10
N GLN A 59 3.35 0.33 -12.74
CA GLN A 59 4.60 0.88 -13.26
C GLN A 59 5.78 0.57 -12.33
N TYR A 60 6.90 0.20 -12.95
CA TYR A 60 8.20 0.01 -12.32
C TYR A 60 9.20 0.91 -13.02
N GLN A 61 10.09 1.54 -12.25
CA GLN A 61 11.00 2.55 -12.79
C GLN A 61 12.42 2.40 -12.25
N VAL A 62 13.40 2.61 -13.12
CA VAL A 62 14.80 2.81 -12.74
C VAL A 62 14.99 4.21 -12.17
N THR A 63 15.45 4.32 -10.93
CA THR A 63 15.51 5.59 -10.19
C THR A 63 16.77 6.43 -10.43
N TYR A 64 17.71 5.92 -11.24
CA TYR A 64 18.96 6.61 -11.58
C TYR A 64 19.12 6.76 -13.10
N THR A 65 20.10 7.57 -13.50
CA THR A 65 20.44 7.79 -14.92
C THR A 65 21.94 7.59 -15.12
N ARG A 66 22.31 6.91 -16.20
CA ARG A 66 23.69 6.83 -16.69
C ARG A 66 23.69 7.14 -18.18
N ALA A 67 24.56 8.04 -18.60
CA ALA A 67 24.62 8.48 -19.99
C ALA A 67 24.94 7.32 -20.94
N GLY A 68 24.14 7.20 -22.00
CA GLY A 68 24.28 6.14 -23.01
C GLY A 68 23.90 4.73 -22.54
N SER A 69 23.44 4.56 -21.30
CA SER A 69 22.89 3.29 -20.84
C SER A 69 21.44 3.11 -21.31
N THR A 70 21.07 1.84 -21.50
CA THR A 70 19.70 1.41 -21.79
C THR A 70 19.29 0.32 -20.80
N TRP A 71 17.99 0.14 -20.58
CA TRP A 71 17.48 -0.87 -19.65
C TRP A 71 16.56 -1.85 -20.35
N THR A 72 16.68 -3.12 -19.98
CA THR A 72 15.81 -4.19 -20.48
C THR A 72 15.03 -4.77 -19.32
N TRP A 73 13.71 -4.86 -19.50
CA TRP A 73 12.77 -5.35 -18.50
C TRP A 73 12.24 -6.73 -18.89
N THR A 74 12.23 -7.64 -17.93
CA THR A 74 11.59 -8.96 -18.07
C THR A 74 10.77 -9.26 -16.81
N ALA A 75 9.84 -10.20 -16.91
CA ALA A 75 8.98 -10.59 -15.80
C ALA A 75 8.77 -12.11 -15.76
N VAL A 76 8.57 -12.65 -14.56
CA VAL A 76 8.21 -14.05 -14.30
C VAL A 76 6.89 -14.06 -13.53
N ASN A 77 5.92 -14.85 -14.00
CA ASN A 77 4.52 -14.85 -13.52
C ASN A 77 3.82 -13.48 -13.65
N ALA A 78 4.27 -12.66 -14.61
CA ALA A 78 3.66 -11.41 -15.04
C ALA A 78 4.17 -11.08 -16.45
N THR A 79 3.58 -10.09 -17.11
CA THR A 79 3.92 -9.69 -18.48
C THR A 79 4.32 -8.23 -18.53
N VAL A 80 5.49 -7.91 -19.10
CA VAL A 80 5.88 -6.53 -19.42
C VAL A 80 5.02 -6.06 -20.60
N SER A 81 4.02 -5.22 -20.33
CA SER A 81 3.04 -4.78 -21.33
C SER A 81 3.55 -3.62 -22.17
N SER A 82 4.34 -2.73 -21.60
CA SER A 82 4.97 -1.64 -22.32
C SER A 82 6.24 -1.19 -21.62
N VAL A 83 7.11 -0.54 -22.38
CA VAL A 83 8.32 0.10 -21.86
C VAL A 83 8.38 1.51 -22.45
N SER A 84 8.66 2.51 -21.62
CA SER A 84 8.80 3.91 -22.03
C SER A 84 9.88 4.08 -23.11
N ASN A 85 9.84 5.20 -23.84
CA ASN A 85 10.79 5.48 -24.91
C ASN A 85 12.24 5.53 -24.40
N ASP A 86 12.46 6.10 -23.21
CA ASP A 86 13.76 6.15 -22.52
C ASP A 86 14.17 4.82 -21.86
N LYS A 87 13.31 3.79 -21.95
CA LYS A 87 13.49 2.45 -21.40
C LYS A 87 13.56 2.37 -19.87
N ARG A 88 13.39 3.47 -19.15
CA ARG A 88 13.52 3.52 -17.70
C ARG A 88 12.28 3.10 -16.94
N THR A 89 11.12 3.10 -17.59
CA THR A 89 9.85 2.73 -16.98
C THR A 89 9.21 1.58 -17.74
N ALA A 90 8.83 0.53 -17.02
CA ALA A 90 8.05 -0.58 -17.56
C ALA A 90 6.67 -0.62 -16.91
N THR A 91 5.64 -0.83 -17.73
CA THR A 91 4.31 -1.19 -17.26
C THR A 91 4.20 -2.70 -17.27
N VAL A 92 3.90 -3.31 -16.13
CA VAL A 92 3.80 -4.76 -15.95
C VAL A 92 2.38 -5.13 -15.56
N THR A 93 1.82 -6.11 -16.26
CA THR A 93 0.47 -6.67 -16.00
C THR A 93 0.57 -8.04 -15.35
N PHE A 94 -0.21 -8.26 -14.28
CA PHE A 94 -0.16 -9.47 -13.46
C PHE A 94 -1.34 -10.40 -13.78
N THR A 95 -1.34 -11.06 -14.95
CA THR A 95 -2.48 -11.90 -15.37
C THR A 95 -2.58 -13.24 -14.64
N VAL A 96 -1.49 -13.72 -14.04
CA VAL A 96 -1.40 -15.03 -13.39
C VAL A 96 -1.23 -14.85 -11.88
N LEU A 97 -1.99 -15.62 -11.10
CA LEU A 97 -1.73 -15.78 -9.67
C LEU A 97 -0.61 -16.83 -9.49
N PRO A 98 0.60 -16.44 -9.03
CA PRO A 98 1.71 -17.38 -8.87
C PRO A 98 1.42 -18.37 -7.73
N ALA A 99 1.91 -19.61 -7.82
CA ALA A 99 1.69 -20.64 -6.78
C ALA A 99 2.29 -20.29 -5.39
N ASN A 100 3.23 -19.34 -5.34
CA ASN A 100 3.83 -18.81 -4.11
C ASN A 100 3.47 -17.34 -3.87
N ASP A 101 2.37 -16.87 -4.48
CA ASP A 101 1.90 -15.49 -4.49
C ASP A 101 2.94 -14.45 -4.93
N THR A 102 4.05 -14.87 -5.57
CA THR A 102 5.18 -13.99 -5.87
C THR A 102 5.51 -13.97 -7.36
N ALA A 103 5.40 -12.79 -7.96
CA ALA A 103 5.94 -12.50 -9.29
C ALA A 103 7.31 -11.83 -9.16
N LEU A 104 8.15 -11.99 -10.18
CA LEU A 104 9.49 -11.39 -10.23
C LEU A 104 9.58 -10.41 -11.38
N ILE A 105 9.88 -9.16 -11.07
CA ILE A 105 10.20 -8.14 -12.09
C ILE A 105 11.71 -8.01 -12.13
N LYS A 106 12.27 -8.09 -13.32
CA LYS A 106 13.71 -8.12 -13.53
C LYS A 106 14.09 -6.97 -14.44
N VAL A 107 15.22 -6.34 -14.13
CA VAL A 107 15.80 -5.30 -14.97
C VAL A 107 17.30 -5.49 -15.08
N THR A 108 17.82 -5.31 -16.28
CA THR A 108 19.25 -5.23 -16.58
C THR A 108 19.58 -3.87 -17.18
N GLU A 109 20.81 -3.42 -16.99
CA GLU A 109 21.36 -2.23 -17.63
C GLU A 109 22.40 -2.68 -18.67
N THR A 110 22.30 -2.16 -19.90
CA THR A 110 23.35 -2.26 -20.92
C THR A 110 23.98 -0.88 -21.11
N THR A 111 25.27 -0.78 -20.81
CA THR A 111 26.04 0.48 -20.93
C THR A 111 26.27 0.86 -22.39
N ALA A 112 26.73 2.10 -22.63
CA ALA A 112 27.17 2.56 -23.95
C ALA A 112 28.28 1.70 -24.57
N ALA A 113 29.03 0.97 -23.73
CA ALA A 113 30.08 0.04 -24.14
C ALA A 113 29.56 -1.35 -24.56
N GLY A 114 28.25 -1.59 -24.46
CA GLY A 114 27.64 -2.89 -24.76
C GLY A 114 27.76 -3.92 -23.63
N VAL A 115 28.29 -3.56 -22.46
CA VAL A 115 28.34 -4.46 -21.29
C VAL A 115 26.99 -4.45 -20.58
N THR A 116 26.47 -5.64 -20.27
CA THR A 116 25.17 -5.84 -19.59
C THR A 116 25.36 -6.27 -18.13
N SER A 117 24.57 -5.68 -17.23
CA SER A 117 24.61 -5.97 -15.80
C SER A 117 23.99 -7.33 -15.46
N PRO A 118 24.29 -7.89 -14.27
CA PRO A 118 23.43 -8.88 -13.64
C PRO A 118 22.00 -8.36 -13.48
N GLU A 119 21.03 -9.27 -13.40
CA GLU A 119 19.62 -8.94 -13.17
C GLU A 119 19.42 -8.36 -11.76
N LYS A 120 18.75 -7.20 -11.69
CA LYS A 120 18.14 -6.75 -10.44
C LYS A 120 16.72 -7.28 -10.37
N VAL A 121 16.42 -8.02 -9.32
CA VAL A 121 15.12 -8.66 -9.10
C VAL A 121 14.31 -7.88 -8.07
N ILE A 122 13.07 -7.55 -8.43
CA ILE A 122 12.03 -6.99 -7.55
C ILE A 122 11.01 -8.10 -7.32
N LYS A 123 10.83 -8.49 -6.05
CA LYS A 123 9.82 -9.48 -5.65
C LYS A 123 8.51 -8.76 -5.38
N VAL A 124 7.43 -9.23 -5.98
CA VAL A 124 6.11 -8.59 -5.91
C VAL A 124 5.09 -9.62 -5.47
N LYS A 125 4.37 -9.34 -4.39
CA LYS A 125 3.25 -10.16 -3.93
C LYS A 125 2.02 -9.87 -4.79
N VAL A 126 1.44 -10.91 -5.38
CA VAL A 126 0.23 -10.83 -6.21
C VAL A 126 -0.94 -11.33 -5.40
N LYS A 127 -1.96 -10.49 -5.18
CA LYS A 127 -3.24 -10.89 -4.62
C LYS A 127 -4.21 -11.28 -5.74
N PRO A 128 -5.07 -12.29 -5.54
CA PRO A 128 -6.15 -12.56 -6.47
C PRO A 128 -7.06 -11.33 -6.61
N TYR A 129 -7.65 -11.16 -7.79
CA TYR A 129 -8.65 -10.12 -8.05
C TYR A 129 -9.89 -10.80 -8.60
N CYS A 130 -10.97 -10.75 -7.83
CA CYS A 130 -12.25 -11.37 -8.17
C CYS A 130 -13.27 -10.26 -8.39
N PRO A 131 -13.42 -9.77 -9.65
CA PRO A 131 -14.29 -8.64 -9.94
C PRO A 131 -15.73 -8.98 -9.59
N LEU A 132 -16.45 -7.96 -9.10
CA LEU A 132 -17.91 -8.01 -9.00
C LEU A 132 -18.48 -8.03 -10.42
N THR A 133 -19.25 -9.06 -10.75
CA THR A 133 -19.85 -9.24 -12.08
C THR A 133 -20.90 -8.17 -12.36
N ASN A 134 -21.70 -7.80 -11.35
CA ASN A 134 -22.73 -6.77 -11.44
C ASN A 134 -22.36 -5.49 -10.66
N GLY A 135 -21.07 -5.27 -10.38
CA GLY A 135 -20.60 -4.13 -9.58
C GLY A 135 -21.16 -4.17 -8.15
N MET A 136 -21.47 -3.02 -7.56
CA MET A 136 -21.98 -2.94 -6.18
C MET A 136 -23.31 -3.69 -5.96
N ALA A 137 -24.03 -4.08 -7.03
CA ALA A 137 -25.24 -4.89 -6.89
C ALA A 137 -24.96 -6.28 -6.31
N ASP A 138 -23.75 -6.82 -6.53
CA ASP A 138 -23.30 -8.09 -5.95
C ASP A 138 -23.02 -8.00 -4.44
N LEU A 139 -23.01 -6.79 -3.87
CA LEU A 139 -22.80 -6.55 -2.44
C LEU A 139 -24.07 -6.09 -1.73
N ILE A 140 -25.25 -6.25 -2.34
CA ILE A 140 -26.54 -5.87 -1.76
C ILE A 140 -27.18 -7.09 -1.10
N GLY A 141 -27.53 -6.96 0.18
CA GLY A 141 -28.25 -8.00 0.90
C GLY A 141 -28.03 -7.96 2.41
N SER A 142 -28.42 -9.05 3.06
CA SER A 142 -28.15 -9.32 4.46
C SER A 142 -26.76 -9.92 4.64
N TRP A 143 -26.10 -9.54 5.71
CA TRP A 143 -24.77 -10.00 6.06
C TRP A 143 -24.82 -10.70 7.41
N SER A 144 -24.44 -11.99 7.42
CA SER A 144 -24.34 -12.79 8.63
C SER A 144 -22.90 -12.83 9.15
N GLY A 145 -22.72 -13.22 10.41
CA GLY A 145 -21.42 -13.24 11.08
C GLY A 145 -21.48 -12.56 12.44
N THR A 146 -20.37 -11.95 12.85
CA THR A 146 -20.25 -11.27 14.14
C THR A 146 -20.01 -9.78 13.96
N ASP A 147 -20.46 -9.02 14.95
CA ASP A 147 -20.26 -7.60 15.10
C ASP A 147 -19.88 -7.29 16.55
N ALA A 148 -19.08 -6.25 16.77
CA ALA A 148 -18.73 -5.67 18.07
C ALA A 148 -18.50 -6.70 19.21
N TYR A 149 -17.59 -7.66 19.02
CA TYR A 149 -17.22 -8.70 20.00
C TYR A 149 -18.32 -9.74 20.26
N ASP A 150 -18.75 -10.41 19.19
CA ASP A 150 -19.66 -11.58 19.20
C ASP A 150 -21.17 -11.29 19.23
N TYR A 151 -21.58 -10.04 19.00
CA TYR A 151 -22.97 -9.80 18.64
C TYR A 151 -23.26 -10.41 17.28
N GLU A 152 -24.42 -11.05 17.13
CA GLU A 152 -24.84 -11.53 15.82
C GLU A 152 -25.06 -10.34 14.88
N SER A 153 -24.45 -10.39 13.69
CA SER A 153 -24.64 -9.36 12.68
C SER A 153 -26.09 -9.36 12.19
N ILE A 154 -26.70 -8.17 12.18
CA ILE A 154 -27.98 -7.88 11.54
C ILE A 154 -27.81 -6.93 10.34
N ILE A 155 -26.57 -6.79 9.87
CA ILE A 155 -26.19 -5.80 8.88
C ILE A 155 -26.90 -6.07 7.56
N THR A 156 -27.43 -5.01 6.94
CA THR A 156 -27.93 -5.05 5.57
C THR A 156 -27.28 -3.98 4.72
N THR A 157 -27.25 -4.17 3.40
CA THR A 157 -26.56 -3.29 2.48
C THR A 157 -27.42 -2.94 1.28
N GLN A 158 -27.23 -1.73 0.76
CA GLN A 158 -27.85 -1.23 -0.47
C GLN A 158 -26.79 -0.50 -1.31
N ALA A 159 -26.97 -0.45 -2.64
CA ALA A 159 -26.09 0.35 -3.47
C ALA A 159 -26.18 1.84 -3.12
N ASN A 160 -25.03 2.49 -3.00
CA ASN A 160 -24.94 3.94 -2.87
C ASN A 160 -24.49 4.58 -4.19
N ASN A 161 -23.39 4.07 -4.77
CA ASN A 161 -22.88 4.45 -6.09
C ASN A 161 -21.98 3.32 -6.64
N SER A 162 -21.15 3.60 -7.65
CA SER A 162 -20.29 2.59 -8.29
C SER A 162 -19.17 2.01 -7.42
N THR A 163 -18.84 2.65 -6.29
CA THR A 163 -17.70 2.27 -5.42
C THR A 163 -18.07 2.23 -3.94
N SER A 164 -19.36 2.34 -3.61
CA SER A 164 -19.80 2.32 -2.21
C SER A 164 -21.20 1.74 -2.04
N VAL A 165 -21.42 1.21 -0.83
CA VAL A 165 -22.70 0.72 -0.34
C VAL A 165 -23.15 1.55 0.86
N LYS A 166 -24.47 1.64 1.07
CA LYS A 166 -25.06 2.05 2.34
C LYS A 166 -25.19 0.80 3.20
N MET A 167 -24.51 0.79 4.34
CA MET A 167 -24.53 -0.28 5.32
C MET A 167 -25.44 0.11 6.47
N LYS A 168 -26.41 -0.75 6.79
CA LYS A 168 -27.41 -0.52 7.82
C LYS A 168 -27.15 -1.40 9.03
N ASP A 169 -27.49 -0.89 10.21
CA ASP A 169 -27.59 -1.61 11.48
C ASP A 169 -26.25 -2.16 12.05
N ILE A 170 -25.10 -1.67 11.56
CA ILE A 170 -23.79 -1.95 12.18
C ILE A 170 -23.72 -1.33 13.58
N SER A 171 -23.18 -2.07 14.54
CA SER A 171 -23.03 -1.78 15.98
C SER A 171 -24.33 -1.63 16.78
N VAL A 172 -25.51 -1.76 16.15
CA VAL A 172 -26.80 -1.53 16.83
C VAL A 172 -27.00 -2.50 18.02
N PRO A 173 -26.76 -3.83 17.89
CA PRO A 173 -26.88 -4.71 19.05
C PRO A 173 -25.92 -4.35 20.20
N PHE A 174 -24.73 -3.84 19.88
CA PHE A 174 -23.75 -3.41 20.88
C PHE A 174 -24.18 -2.13 21.61
N ILE A 175 -24.71 -1.13 20.91
CA ILE A 175 -25.16 0.12 21.52
C ILE A 175 -26.40 -0.10 22.40
N GLU A 176 -27.31 -0.97 21.99
CA GLU A 176 -28.54 -1.23 22.75
C GLU A 176 -28.30 -2.10 23.97
N ASP A 177 -27.50 -3.17 23.86
CA ASP A 177 -27.24 -4.07 24.99
C ASP A 177 -26.02 -3.64 25.82
N TRP A 178 -24.81 -3.63 25.26
CA TRP A 178 -23.60 -3.41 26.05
C TRP A 178 -23.53 -1.97 26.57
N TRP A 179 -23.83 -1.01 25.71
CA TRP A 179 -23.79 0.41 26.04
C TRP A 179 -25.07 0.89 26.76
N GLY A 180 -26.21 0.28 26.46
CA GLY A 180 -27.47 0.50 27.15
C GLY A 180 -28.24 1.72 26.68
N GLU A 181 -28.15 2.07 25.39
CA GLU A 181 -28.90 3.19 24.80
C GLU A 181 -29.75 2.69 23.63
N GLU A 182 -31.04 3.05 23.62
CA GLU A 182 -31.96 2.68 22.54
C GLU A 182 -31.67 3.49 21.28
N VAL A 183 -31.59 2.86 20.11
CA VAL A 183 -31.46 3.56 18.83
C VAL A 183 -32.83 4.05 18.37
N ILE A 184 -33.01 5.37 18.27
CA ILE A 184 -34.30 5.99 17.90
C ILE A 184 -34.33 6.52 16.46
N GLU A 185 -33.17 6.76 15.85
CA GLU A 185 -33.07 7.27 14.48
C GLU A 185 -31.78 6.78 13.80
N GLY A 186 -31.85 6.57 12.48
CA GLY A 186 -30.69 6.35 11.63
C GLY A 186 -30.37 4.87 11.46
N GLY A 187 -29.14 4.49 11.78
CA GLY A 187 -28.60 3.16 11.60
C GLY A 187 -28.06 2.93 10.20
N THR A 188 -27.54 3.94 9.50
CA THR A 188 -26.93 3.76 8.16
C THR A 188 -25.63 4.55 8.02
N CYS A 189 -24.59 3.91 7.48
CA CYS A 189 -23.34 4.56 7.09
C CYS A 189 -22.96 4.23 5.63
N VAL A 190 -22.12 5.07 5.02
CA VAL A 190 -21.56 4.82 3.69
C VAL A 190 -20.19 4.14 3.83
N VAL A 191 -20.03 3.01 3.15
CA VAL A 191 -18.80 2.23 3.09
C VAL A 191 -18.26 2.24 1.67
N THR A 192 -17.04 2.73 1.48
CA THR A 192 -16.33 2.66 0.19
C THR A 192 -15.62 1.33 0.08
N VAL A 193 -15.84 0.63 -1.04
CA VAL A 193 -15.26 -0.67 -1.37
C VAL A 193 -14.25 -0.48 -2.49
N ASN A 194 -12.97 -0.67 -2.19
CA ASN A 194 -11.88 -0.45 -3.13
C ASN A 194 -11.51 -1.73 -3.87
N ASP A 195 -11.15 -1.62 -5.15
CA ASP A 195 -10.68 -2.75 -5.97
C ASP A 195 -9.50 -3.53 -5.35
N ASP A 196 -8.73 -2.91 -4.45
CA ASP A 196 -7.56 -3.50 -3.80
C ASP A 196 -7.85 -4.40 -2.59
N GLY A 197 -9.14 -4.70 -2.37
CA GLY A 197 -9.59 -5.53 -1.26
C GLY A 197 -9.63 -4.77 0.07
N THR A 198 -9.55 -3.44 0.05
CA THR A 198 -9.73 -2.60 1.25
C THR A 198 -11.11 -1.95 1.26
N ILE A 199 -11.57 -1.59 2.46
CA ILE A 199 -12.76 -0.77 2.65
C ILE A 199 -12.43 0.42 3.55
N THR A 200 -13.19 1.50 3.40
CA THR A 200 -13.07 2.70 4.24
C THR A 200 -14.44 3.24 4.62
N ILE A 201 -14.55 3.69 5.87
CA ILE A 201 -15.73 4.35 6.43
C ILE A 201 -15.24 5.71 6.95
N PRO A 202 -15.49 6.81 6.23
CA PRO A 202 -15.13 8.14 6.72
C PRO A 202 -15.95 8.48 7.97
N ARG A 203 -15.45 9.41 8.78
CA ARG A 203 -16.20 9.95 9.91
C ARG A 203 -17.51 10.56 9.41
N GLN A 204 -18.62 10.00 9.85
CA GLN A 204 -19.96 10.41 9.44
C GLN A 204 -20.98 10.03 10.51
N TYR A 205 -22.12 10.70 10.54
CA TYR A 205 -23.27 10.32 11.37
C TYR A 205 -23.70 8.86 11.07
N ILE A 206 -24.05 8.11 12.12
CA ILE A 206 -24.58 6.74 12.00
C ILE A 206 -25.96 6.57 12.62
N TYR A 207 -26.21 7.09 13.82
CA TYR A 207 -27.52 7.02 14.49
C TYR A 207 -27.65 8.05 15.62
N THR A 208 -28.88 8.24 16.09
CA THR A 208 -29.22 8.93 17.34
C THR A 208 -29.77 7.91 18.32
N THR A 209 -29.34 7.99 19.57
CA THR A 209 -29.85 7.15 20.67
C THR A 209 -30.57 7.97 21.73
N LEU A 210 -31.28 7.30 22.63
CA LEU A 210 -31.87 7.87 23.84
C LEU A 210 -31.19 7.31 25.09
N TYR A 211 -30.74 8.20 25.98
CA TYR A 211 -30.20 7.85 27.30
C TYR A 211 -30.75 8.80 28.36
N ASP A 212 -31.41 8.26 29.39
CA ASP A 212 -32.08 9.02 30.46
C ASP A 212 -33.02 10.14 29.97
N GLY A 213 -33.62 9.94 28.79
CA GLY A 213 -34.55 10.89 28.17
C GLY A 213 -33.89 11.95 27.28
N ASP A 214 -32.56 11.98 27.20
CA ASP A 214 -31.80 12.88 26.33
C ASP A 214 -31.32 12.17 25.05
N GLU A 215 -31.34 12.89 23.93
CA GLU A 215 -30.90 12.39 22.64
C GLU A 215 -29.39 12.57 22.45
N TYR A 216 -28.70 11.52 21.98
CA TYR A 216 -27.27 11.54 21.68
C TYR A 216 -27.00 11.13 20.24
N ARG A 217 -26.33 12.03 19.49
CA ARG A 217 -25.93 11.76 18.10
C ARG A 217 -24.57 11.06 18.07
N TYR A 218 -24.48 10.02 17.25
CA TYR A 218 -23.26 9.25 17.05
C TYR A 218 -22.72 9.33 15.64
N GLU A 219 -21.41 9.25 15.54
CA GLU A 219 -20.64 9.12 14.31
C GLU A 219 -19.87 7.80 14.29
N ILE A 220 -19.53 7.30 13.10
CA ILE A 220 -18.70 6.12 12.89
C ILE A 220 -17.46 6.47 12.07
N ILE A 221 -16.33 5.83 12.35
CA ILE A 221 -15.16 5.80 11.47
C ILE A 221 -14.59 4.39 11.46
N GLY A 222 -14.08 3.95 10.31
CA GLY A 222 -13.59 2.59 10.19
C GLY A 222 -12.81 2.33 8.91
N SER A 223 -12.15 1.17 8.90
CA SER A 223 -11.46 0.64 7.74
C SER A 223 -11.34 -0.87 7.87
N GLY A 224 -11.05 -1.54 6.77
CA GLY A 224 -11.04 -2.99 6.78
C GLY A 224 -10.59 -3.59 5.47
N THR A 225 -10.90 -4.87 5.33
CA THR A 225 -10.71 -5.63 4.09
C THR A 225 -12.00 -6.26 3.64
N TRP A 226 -12.12 -6.49 2.35
CA TRP A 226 -13.17 -7.31 1.77
C TRP A 226 -12.59 -8.30 0.78
N ASP A 227 -13.27 -9.43 0.60
CA ASP A 227 -12.89 -10.47 -0.35
C ASP A 227 -14.14 -10.99 -1.08
N ASN A 228 -14.01 -11.20 -2.38
CA ASN A 228 -15.03 -11.75 -3.28
C ASN A 228 -14.52 -12.96 -4.07
N CYS A 229 -13.37 -13.52 -3.67
CA CYS A 229 -12.81 -14.72 -4.27
C CYS A 229 -13.33 -16.02 -3.64
N GLY A 230 -14.07 -15.92 -2.53
CA GLY A 230 -14.73 -17.03 -1.87
C GLY A 230 -16.03 -17.46 -2.55
N THR A 231 -16.80 -18.30 -1.85
CA THR A 231 -18.17 -18.68 -2.24
C THR A 231 -19.12 -17.49 -2.19
N SER A 232 -18.91 -16.60 -1.22
CA SER A 232 -19.66 -15.35 -1.11
C SER A 232 -18.74 -14.19 -0.69
N PRO A 233 -19.16 -12.93 -0.92
CA PRO A 233 -18.44 -11.76 -0.43
C PRO A 233 -18.30 -11.75 1.10
N SER A 234 -17.11 -11.41 1.59
CA SER A 234 -16.84 -11.25 3.03
C SER A 234 -16.20 -9.90 3.33
N MET A 235 -16.43 -9.38 4.54
CA MET A 235 -15.82 -8.15 5.06
C MET A 235 -15.30 -8.36 6.47
N SER A 236 -14.13 -7.77 6.76
CA SER A 236 -13.59 -7.60 8.11
C SER A 236 -13.37 -6.11 8.36
N ILE A 237 -14.18 -5.52 9.24
CA ILE A 237 -14.26 -4.08 9.45
C ILE A 237 -13.81 -3.76 10.87
N LYS A 238 -12.73 -2.98 10.98
CA LYS A 238 -12.32 -2.37 12.26
C LYS A 238 -12.85 -0.96 12.31
N TYR A 239 -13.65 -0.67 13.32
CA TYR A 239 -14.32 0.61 13.43
C TYR A 239 -14.46 1.04 14.89
N ASP A 240 -14.85 2.29 15.08
CA ASP A 240 -15.24 2.84 16.38
C ASP A 240 -16.40 3.82 16.17
N ILE A 241 -17.17 4.02 17.23
CA ILE A 241 -18.34 4.89 17.27
C ILE A 241 -18.08 6.04 18.25
N TYR A 242 -18.51 7.24 17.91
CA TYR A 242 -18.14 8.49 18.58
C TYR A 242 -19.39 9.24 18.94
N TYR A 243 -19.42 9.85 20.12
CA TYR A 243 -20.30 11.01 20.30
C TYR A 243 -19.94 12.08 19.26
N GLU A 244 -20.95 12.75 18.71
CA GLU A 244 -20.75 13.80 17.72
C GLU A 244 -19.73 14.85 18.24
N GLY A 245 -18.67 15.09 17.46
CA GLY A 245 -17.60 16.03 17.81
C GLY A 245 -16.54 15.52 18.81
N ALA A 246 -16.69 14.32 19.39
CA ALA A 246 -15.69 13.75 20.30
C ALA A 246 -14.37 13.41 19.58
N SER A 247 -13.23 13.59 20.25
CA SER A 247 -11.91 13.28 19.68
C SER A 247 -11.52 11.79 19.77
N LYS A 248 -12.25 11.00 20.57
CA LYS A 248 -12.02 9.56 20.78
C LYS A 248 -13.34 8.82 20.71
N GLY A 249 -13.32 7.62 20.14
CA GLY A 249 -14.50 6.76 20.08
C GLY A 249 -14.72 6.00 21.38
N ILE A 250 -15.88 5.36 21.49
CA ILE A 250 -16.31 4.59 22.65
C ILE A 250 -15.37 3.40 22.86
N ALA A 251 -15.08 2.61 21.83
CA ALA A 251 -14.25 1.42 21.99
C ALA A 251 -12.82 1.78 22.42
N ALA A 252 -12.25 2.86 21.85
CA ALA A 252 -10.95 3.37 22.29
C ALA A 252 -10.98 3.87 23.75
N THR A 253 -12.02 4.64 24.12
CA THR A 253 -12.17 5.23 25.46
C THR A 253 -12.37 4.16 26.54
N TYR A 254 -13.14 3.13 26.24
CA TYR A 254 -13.48 2.04 27.16
C TYR A 254 -12.70 0.75 26.89
N SER A 255 -11.53 0.86 26.26
CA SER A 255 -10.68 -0.28 25.90
C SER A 255 -10.27 -1.18 27.07
N SER A 256 -10.32 -0.70 28.32
CA SER A 256 -10.11 -1.54 29.52
C SER A 256 -11.25 -2.52 29.82
N TYR A 257 -12.43 -2.29 29.25
CA TYR A 257 -13.62 -3.13 29.38
C TYR A 257 -13.85 -4.04 28.17
N LEU A 258 -13.09 -3.81 27.10
CA LEU A 258 -13.25 -4.45 25.80
C LEU A 258 -11.99 -5.25 25.44
N PRO A 259 -12.10 -6.28 24.59
CA PRO A 259 -10.93 -7.06 24.16
C PRO A 259 -9.93 -6.27 23.31
N ASN A 260 -10.41 -5.24 22.60
CA ASN A 260 -9.62 -4.41 21.69
C ASN A 260 -10.04 -2.93 21.83
N PRO A 261 -9.19 -1.97 21.45
CA PRO A 261 -9.53 -0.54 21.43
C PRO A 261 -10.35 -0.12 20.18
N TYR A 262 -11.06 -1.06 19.57
CA TYR A 262 -11.90 -0.89 18.38
C TYR A 262 -12.95 -2.00 18.33
N LEU A 263 -14.11 -1.71 17.74
CA LEU A 263 -15.12 -2.70 17.40
C LEU A 263 -14.72 -3.43 16.11
N LEU A 264 -15.13 -4.70 15.99
CA LEU A 264 -14.80 -5.56 14.86
C LEU A 264 -16.08 -6.19 14.33
N ALA A 265 -16.34 -6.02 13.04
CA ALA A 265 -17.34 -6.80 12.30
C ALA A 265 -16.63 -7.79 11.38
N GLU A 266 -16.99 -9.07 11.49
CA GLU A 266 -16.54 -10.16 10.61
C GLU A 266 -17.79 -10.79 9.99
N ILE A 267 -18.06 -10.42 8.75
CA ILE A 267 -19.35 -10.67 8.10
C ILE A 267 -19.20 -11.25 6.70
N GLU A 268 -20.19 -12.04 6.31
CA GLU A 268 -20.31 -12.71 5.02
C GLU A 268 -21.70 -12.45 4.43
N LEU A 269 -21.78 -12.17 3.13
CA LEU A 269 -23.05 -11.85 2.45
C LEU A 269 -23.88 -13.13 2.31
N ASP A 270 -25.13 -13.09 2.77
CA ASP A 270 -26.02 -14.24 2.67
C ASP A 270 -26.36 -14.53 1.20
N GLU A 271 -26.17 -15.77 0.76
CA GLU A 271 -26.54 -16.25 -0.57
C GLU A 271 -28.08 -16.37 -0.73
N GLY A 272 -28.80 -15.24 -0.73
CA GLY A 272 -30.19 -15.15 -1.19
C GLY A 272 -31.25 -15.98 -0.44
N ILE A 273 -30.92 -16.66 0.67
CA ILE A 273 -31.94 -17.26 1.54
C ILE A 273 -32.51 -16.14 2.40
N LYS A 274 -33.71 -15.70 2.03
CA LYS A 274 -34.58 -14.79 2.80
C LYS A 274 -34.38 -15.00 4.29
N SER A 275 -33.85 -13.96 4.95
CA SER A 275 -34.01 -13.61 6.36
C SER A 275 -35.00 -14.52 7.10
N SER A 276 -34.52 -15.67 7.58
CA SER A 276 -35.09 -16.25 8.79
C SER A 276 -34.61 -15.34 9.90
N ILE A 277 -35.54 -14.78 10.67
CA ILE A 277 -35.24 -14.08 11.91
C ILE A 277 -34.47 -15.11 12.76
N LYS A 278 -33.14 -15.04 12.75
CA LYS A 278 -32.33 -15.76 13.73
C LYS A 278 -32.56 -15.04 15.05
N GLU A 279 -33.04 -15.80 16.01
CA GLU A 279 -33.14 -15.36 17.39
C GLU A 279 -31.76 -14.91 17.83
N ILE A 280 -31.58 -13.60 18.06
CA ILE A 280 -30.30 -12.99 18.46
C ILE A 280 -29.84 -13.67 19.74
N LYS A 281 -28.90 -14.60 19.63
CA LYS A 281 -28.29 -15.20 20.81
C LYS A 281 -27.21 -14.25 21.30
N SER A 282 -27.51 -13.48 22.35
CA SER A 282 -26.46 -12.72 23.05
C SER A 282 -25.44 -13.73 23.60
N LEU A 283 -24.28 -13.83 22.97
CA LEU A 283 -23.15 -14.64 23.49
C LEU A 283 -22.40 -13.91 24.62
N ASN A 284 -22.89 -12.74 25.04
CA ASN A 284 -22.14 -11.76 25.81
C ASN A 284 -22.03 -12.04 27.32
N LYS A 285 -21.75 -13.30 27.70
CA LYS A 285 -21.60 -13.69 29.11
C LYS A 285 -20.31 -13.19 29.79
N GLY A 286 -19.49 -12.35 29.13
CA GLY A 286 -18.12 -12.06 29.58
C GLY A 286 -17.67 -10.59 29.63
N LEU A 287 -18.30 -9.65 28.91
CA LEU A 287 -17.83 -8.27 28.89
C LEU A 287 -18.26 -7.50 30.14
N ARG A 288 -17.31 -6.79 30.76
CA ARG A 288 -17.61 -5.89 31.88
C ARG A 288 -18.26 -4.62 31.31
N LYS A 289 -19.41 -4.21 31.85
CA LYS A 289 -20.04 -2.94 31.48
C LYS A 289 -19.39 -1.80 32.31
N PRO A 290 -19.12 -0.62 31.71
CA PRO A 290 -18.70 0.54 32.48
C PRO A 290 -19.84 1.03 33.38
N VAL A 291 -19.49 1.65 34.50
CA VAL A 291 -20.47 2.42 35.29
C VAL A 291 -20.55 3.80 34.64
N ARG A 292 -21.75 4.16 34.19
CA ARG A 292 -22.07 5.46 33.61
C ARG A 292 -22.60 6.40 34.68
#